data_AF-A0A6A3X314-F1
#
_entry.id   AF-A0A6A3X314-F1
#
_cell.length_a   1.000
_cell.length_b   1.000
_cell.length_c   1.000
_cell.angle_alpha   90.00
_cell.angle_beta   90.00
_cell.angle_gamma   90.00
#
_symmetry.space_group_name_H-M   'P 1'
#
loop_
_entity.id
_entity.type
_entity.pdbx_description
1 polymer ?
#
loop_
_entity_poly.entity_id
_entity_poly.type
_entity_poly.pdbx_seq_one_letter_code
_entity_poly.pdbx_strand_id
1 'polypeptide(L)'
;MGETFLPKRSVLSAALRLLFGSARWNALRAGHPARVCCDYATSLTRRYFTNLKRIVKTRVIREEALDPRLHWLKDYADKKRQKHRRRKSHAHAKQISCENVQSFSRVFWIIALLHVNFSNVFHLFQNVSGSYLIQRYDYSVVKAGVMSSVSYVFVVFAPFIGLAIDQFGGRILLIILAAILSVLVYVFMIFTDINPLVSMLLISVCLSFTPTILMAAIPNSVSRKSFGTAFGIIEITDAIGATFGNLLVGFLCDETGSYHTVMLMLLGMAVLVLLLALFLIFEDSRNGRVLSAPSGRSRVQSNEDPTDNPAVLEARYGSTEETVPVAAESSSRPTSYTKLMVGWPDDSVESKSPGPRWGTGRTFR
;
A
#
# COMPACT_ATOMS: atom_id res chain seq x y z
N MET A 1 -30.03 -31.97 11.00
CA MET A 1 -30.71 -32.31 9.72
C MET A 1 -30.14 -31.42 8.64
N GLY A 2 -29.44 -31.86 7.60
CA GLY A 2 -28.86 -33.14 7.27
C GLY A 2 -27.72 -32.82 6.30
N GLU A 3 -26.50 -33.20 6.64
CA GLU A 3 -25.32 -33.00 5.81
C GLU A 3 -25.42 -33.91 4.58
N THR A 4 -25.91 -33.37 3.46
CA THR A 4 -25.80 -34.02 2.15
C THR A 4 -24.39 -33.81 1.62
N PHE A 5 -23.49 -34.63 2.14
CA PHE A 5 -22.15 -34.85 1.62
C PHE A 5 -22.21 -35.03 0.09
N LEU A 6 -21.70 -34.03 -0.65
CA LEU A 6 -21.28 -34.25 -2.03
C LEU A 6 -20.32 -35.45 -2.01
N PRO A 7 -20.59 -36.52 -2.77
CA PRO A 7 -19.70 -37.67 -2.80
C PRO A 7 -18.33 -37.15 -3.25
N LYS A 8 -17.32 -37.26 -2.36
CA LYS A 8 -15.92 -36.93 -2.63
C LYS A 8 -15.59 -37.45 -4.04
N ARG A 9 -14.76 -36.75 -4.82
CA ARG A 9 -14.33 -37.18 -6.18
C ARG A 9 -13.98 -38.68 -6.26
N SER A 10 -13.50 -39.27 -5.17
CA SER A 10 -13.26 -40.69 -4.99
C SER A 10 -14.54 -41.54 -5.08
N VAL A 11 -15.63 -41.19 -4.41
CA VAL A 11 -16.89 -41.96 -4.31
C VAL A 11 -17.61 -42.07 -5.64
N LEU A 12 -17.72 -40.97 -6.40
CA LEU A 12 -18.37 -40.99 -7.72
C LEU A 12 -17.50 -41.72 -8.76
N SER A 13 -16.17 -41.61 -8.63
CA SER A 13 -15.24 -42.40 -9.44
C SER A 13 -15.20 -43.88 -9.04
N ALA A 14 -15.44 -44.21 -7.76
CA ALA A 14 -15.50 -45.56 -7.23
C ALA A 14 -16.81 -46.24 -7.62
N ALA A 15 -17.94 -45.53 -7.55
CA ALA A 15 -19.24 -46.01 -8.03
C ALA A 15 -19.21 -46.31 -9.54
N LEU A 16 -18.61 -45.43 -10.36
CA LEU A 16 -18.37 -45.74 -11.77
C LEU A 16 -17.43 -46.94 -11.95
N ARG A 17 -16.34 -47.05 -11.19
CA ARG A 17 -15.44 -48.22 -11.28
C ARG A 17 -16.12 -49.52 -10.85
N LEU A 18 -17.05 -49.48 -9.89
CA LEU A 18 -17.80 -50.64 -9.44
C LEU A 18 -18.88 -51.07 -10.45
N LEU A 19 -19.62 -50.11 -11.02
CA LEU A 19 -20.63 -50.38 -12.05
C LEU A 19 -20.02 -50.85 -13.38
N PHE A 20 -18.92 -50.22 -13.82
CA PHE A 20 -18.21 -50.66 -15.02
C PHE A 20 -17.30 -51.87 -14.76
N GLY A 21 -16.88 -52.09 -13.52
CA GLY A 21 -16.12 -53.27 -13.11
C GLY A 21 -16.98 -54.54 -13.12
N SER A 22 -18.21 -54.47 -12.61
CA SER A 22 -19.16 -55.60 -12.65
C SER A 22 -19.65 -55.89 -14.08
N ALA A 23 -19.88 -54.86 -14.89
CA ALA A 23 -20.23 -55.01 -16.31
C ALA A 23 -19.09 -55.65 -17.12
N ARG A 24 -17.84 -55.26 -16.87
CA ARG A 24 -16.66 -55.82 -17.54
C ARG A 24 -16.39 -57.27 -17.12
N TRP A 25 -16.61 -57.62 -15.84
CA TRP A 25 -16.54 -59.00 -15.35
C TRP A 25 -17.61 -59.92 -15.97
N ASN A 26 -18.85 -59.44 -16.12
CA ASN A 26 -19.90 -60.21 -16.80
C ASN A 26 -19.65 -60.34 -18.32
N ALA A 27 -19.07 -59.31 -18.96
CA ALA A 27 -18.66 -59.36 -20.36
C ALA A 27 -17.41 -60.22 -20.64
N LEU A 28 -16.64 -60.59 -19.61
CA LEU A 28 -15.54 -61.56 -19.74
C LEU A 28 -16.05 -63.01 -19.96
N ARG A 29 -17.29 -63.33 -19.53
CA ARG A 29 -17.95 -64.63 -19.74
C ARG A 29 -18.71 -64.76 -21.07
N ALA A 30 -19.13 -63.65 -21.66
CA ALA A 30 -19.76 -63.62 -22.98
C ALA A 30 -18.70 -63.37 -24.07
N GLY A 31 -18.85 -63.98 -25.24
CA GLY A 31 -17.82 -64.00 -26.30
C GLY A 31 -17.30 -62.64 -26.78
N HIS A 32 -16.27 -62.68 -27.64
CA HIS A 32 -15.55 -61.53 -28.21
C HIS A 32 -16.37 -60.27 -28.59
N PRO A 33 -17.56 -60.35 -29.23
CA PRO A 33 -18.31 -59.14 -29.62
C PRO A 33 -18.84 -58.32 -28.43
N ALA A 34 -19.15 -58.96 -27.29
CA ALA A 34 -19.67 -58.27 -26.12
C ALA A 34 -18.61 -57.37 -25.45
N ARG A 35 -17.33 -57.77 -25.51
CA ARG A 35 -16.22 -56.99 -24.95
C ARG A 35 -15.96 -55.71 -25.74
N VAL A 36 -15.96 -55.81 -27.07
CA VAL A 36 -15.74 -54.65 -27.96
C VAL A 36 -16.83 -53.59 -27.77
N CYS A 37 -18.09 -54.02 -27.60
CA CYS A 37 -19.20 -53.11 -27.36
C CYS A 37 -19.11 -52.39 -26.00
N CYS A 38 -18.64 -53.08 -24.96
CA CYS A 38 -18.44 -52.51 -23.63
C CYS A 38 -17.26 -51.52 -23.59
N ASP A 39 -16.16 -51.83 -24.28
CA ASP A 39 -15.00 -50.94 -24.42
C ASP A 39 -15.35 -49.69 -25.26
N TYR A 40 -16.20 -49.84 -26.28
CA TYR A 40 -16.72 -48.71 -27.04
C TYR A 40 -17.64 -47.81 -26.19
N ALA A 41 -18.57 -48.40 -25.43
CA ALA A 41 -19.46 -47.66 -24.53
C ALA A 41 -18.72 -46.92 -23.41
N THR A 42 -17.68 -47.53 -22.83
CA THR A 42 -16.82 -46.89 -21.82
C THR A 42 -15.98 -45.76 -22.43
N SER A 43 -15.48 -45.92 -23.65
CA SER A 43 -14.78 -44.86 -24.39
C SER A 43 -15.70 -43.67 -24.68
N LEU A 44 -16.93 -43.94 -25.14
CA LEU A 44 -17.92 -42.91 -25.48
C LEU A 44 -18.34 -42.11 -24.25
N THR A 45 -18.66 -42.80 -23.15
CA THR A 45 -19.03 -42.15 -21.87
C THR A 45 -17.87 -41.34 -21.29
N ARG A 46 -16.64 -41.85 -21.38
CA ARG A 46 -15.44 -41.11 -20.95
C ARG A 46 -15.23 -39.84 -21.77
N ARG A 47 -15.36 -39.91 -23.10
CA ARG A 47 -15.28 -38.75 -24.00
C ARG A 47 -16.38 -37.73 -23.71
N TYR A 48 -17.62 -38.19 -23.53
CA TYR A 48 -18.75 -37.33 -23.19
C TYR A 48 -18.52 -36.59 -21.86
N PHE A 49 -18.07 -37.30 -20.82
CA PHE A 49 -17.84 -36.72 -19.51
C PHE A 49 -16.65 -35.73 -19.49
N THR A 50 -15.60 -35.97 -20.31
CA THR A 50 -14.49 -35.02 -20.45
C THR A 50 -14.89 -33.76 -21.21
N ASN A 51 -15.67 -33.90 -22.28
CA ASN A 51 -16.25 -32.76 -22.99
C ASN A 51 -17.18 -31.95 -22.09
N LEU A 52 -18.05 -32.61 -21.31
CA LEU A 52 -18.94 -31.93 -20.36
C LEU A 52 -18.14 -31.18 -19.29
N LYS A 53 -17.07 -31.77 -18.73
CA LYS A 53 -16.18 -31.06 -17.80
C LYS A 53 -15.51 -29.85 -18.41
N ARG A 54 -15.08 -29.94 -19.68
CA ARG A 54 -14.47 -28.82 -20.41
C ARG A 54 -15.50 -27.71 -20.61
N ILE A 55 -16.70 -28.05 -21.09
CA ILE A 55 -17.80 -27.11 -21.32
C ILE A 55 -18.23 -26.44 -20.02
N VAL A 56 -18.44 -27.20 -18.93
CA VAL A 56 -18.79 -26.64 -17.61
C VAL A 56 -17.66 -25.75 -17.08
N LYS A 57 -16.39 -26.12 -17.27
CA LYS A 57 -15.26 -25.26 -16.87
C LYS A 57 -15.26 -23.95 -17.67
N THR A 58 -15.53 -23.99 -18.97
CA THR A 58 -15.59 -22.79 -19.83
C THR A 58 -16.82 -21.92 -19.51
N ARG A 59 -18.00 -22.53 -19.31
CA ARG A 59 -19.25 -21.83 -18.99
C ARG A 59 -19.29 -21.27 -17.58
N VAL A 60 -18.69 -21.95 -16.60
CA VAL A 60 -18.54 -21.40 -15.23
C VAL A 60 -17.61 -20.17 -15.24
N ILE A 61 -16.67 -20.09 -16.19
CA ILE A 61 -15.78 -18.95 -16.33
C ILE A 61 -16.43 -17.80 -17.14
N ARG A 62 -17.33 -18.11 -18.10
CA ARG A 62 -18.14 -17.10 -18.81
C ARG A 62 -19.26 -16.58 -17.91
N GLU A 63 -19.58 -15.30 -18.01
CA GLU A 63 -20.62 -14.61 -17.22
C GLU A 63 -22.04 -14.84 -17.75
N GLU A 64 -22.32 -16.02 -18.33
CA GLU A 64 -23.67 -16.35 -18.77
C GLU A 64 -24.59 -16.57 -17.55
N ALA A 65 -25.85 -16.17 -17.67
CA ALA A 65 -26.87 -16.38 -16.65
C ALA A 65 -27.20 -17.88 -16.53
N LEU A 66 -26.97 -18.45 -15.34
CA LEU A 66 -27.33 -19.84 -15.04
C LEU A 66 -28.80 -19.93 -14.60
N ASP A 67 -29.42 -21.05 -14.94
CA ASP A 67 -30.82 -21.38 -14.62
C ASP A 67 -31.13 -21.16 -13.12
N PRO A 68 -32.14 -20.33 -12.77
CA PRO A 68 -32.47 -19.98 -11.39
C PRO A 68 -32.78 -21.17 -10.48
N ARG A 69 -33.20 -22.31 -11.04
CA ARG A 69 -33.62 -23.48 -10.26
C ARG A 69 -32.45 -24.28 -9.66
N LEU A 70 -31.21 -24.07 -10.13
CA LEU A 70 -30.02 -24.81 -9.64
C LEU A 70 -29.12 -23.96 -8.74
N HIS A 71 -29.54 -23.75 -7.48
CA HIS A 71 -28.81 -22.95 -6.50
C HIS A 71 -27.37 -23.44 -6.24
N TRP A 72 -27.16 -24.75 -6.09
CA TRP A 72 -25.84 -25.33 -5.81
C TRP A 72 -24.82 -25.10 -6.95
N LEU A 73 -25.31 -25.03 -8.19
CA LEU A 73 -24.47 -24.81 -9.36
C LEU A 73 -24.06 -23.34 -9.46
N LYS A 74 -24.96 -22.43 -9.06
CA LYS A 74 -24.68 -21.00 -8.88
C LYS A 74 -23.60 -20.80 -7.82
N ASP A 75 -23.76 -21.36 -6.63
CA ASP A 75 -22.76 -21.26 -5.55
C ASP A 75 -21.39 -21.83 -5.94
N TYR A 76 -21.39 -22.97 -6.64
CA TYR A 76 -20.14 -23.56 -7.16
C TYR A 76 -19.49 -22.67 -8.22
N ALA A 77 -20.28 -22.10 -9.14
CA ALA A 77 -19.80 -21.22 -10.18
C ALA A 77 -19.24 -19.93 -9.58
N ASP A 78 -19.94 -19.33 -8.63
CA ASP A 78 -19.57 -18.07 -8.00
C ASP A 78 -18.29 -18.20 -7.17
N LYS A 79 -18.14 -19.26 -6.35
CA LYS A 79 -16.87 -19.54 -5.65
C LYS A 79 -15.69 -19.67 -6.62
N LYS A 80 -15.91 -20.28 -7.78
CA LYS A 80 -14.85 -20.50 -8.78
C LYS A 80 -14.54 -19.23 -9.59
N ARG A 81 -15.57 -18.46 -9.95
CA ARG A 81 -15.45 -17.11 -10.55
C ARG A 81 -14.71 -16.17 -9.61
N GLN A 82 -15.06 -16.16 -8.33
CA GLN A 82 -14.39 -15.36 -7.31
C GLN A 82 -12.91 -15.73 -7.17
N LYS A 83 -12.58 -17.03 -7.13
CA LYS A 83 -11.17 -17.48 -7.12
C LYS A 83 -10.42 -17.09 -8.40
N HIS A 84 -11.07 -17.13 -9.56
CA HIS A 84 -10.47 -16.72 -10.83
C HIS A 84 -10.27 -15.20 -10.91
N ARG A 85 -11.27 -14.40 -10.51
CA ARG A 85 -11.18 -12.93 -10.40
C ARG A 85 -10.07 -12.52 -9.43
N ARG A 86 -9.96 -13.17 -8.26
CA ARG A 86 -8.85 -12.94 -7.32
C ARG A 86 -7.50 -13.21 -7.98
N ARG A 87 -7.31 -14.35 -8.65
CA ARG A 87 -6.06 -14.67 -9.35
C ARG A 87 -5.73 -13.70 -10.47
N LYS A 88 -6.71 -13.30 -11.28
CA LYS A 88 -6.53 -12.32 -12.36
C LYS A 88 -6.19 -10.94 -11.80
N SER A 89 -6.85 -10.52 -10.73
CA SER A 89 -6.54 -9.27 -10.00
C SER A 89 -5.13 -9.29 -9.41
N HIS A 90 -4.73 -10.38 -8.73
CA HIS A 90 -3.35 -10.54 -8.22
C HIS A 90 -2.31 -10.57 -9.34
N ALA A 91 -2.60 -11.21 -10.48
CA ALA A 91 -1.70 -11.23 -11.64
C ALA A 91 -1.57 -9.84 -12.26
N HIS A 92 -2.67 -9.09 -12.41
CA HIS A 92 -2.65 -7.71 -12.89
C HIS A 92 -1.90 -6.79 -11.93
N ALA A 93 -2.14 -6.89 -10.62
CA ALA A 93 -1.43 -6.11 -9.61
C ALA A 93 0.08 -6.41 -9.61
N LYS A 94 0.46 -7.69 -9.76
CA LYS A 94 1.86 -8.12 -9.86
C LYS A 94 2.54 -7.60 -11.13
N GLN A 95 1.84 -7.65 -12.27
CA GLN A 95 2.35 -7.15 -13.54
C GLN A 95 2.54 -5.63 -13.51
N ILE A 96 1.56 -4.88 -12.99
CA ILE A 96 1.66 -3.42 -12.81
C ILE A 96 2.81 -3.07 -11.85
N SER A 97 3.03 -3.84 -10.78
CA SER A 97 4.11 -3.57 -9.84
C SER A 97 5.51 -3.84 -10.41
N CYS A 98 5.69 -4.86 -11.25
CA CYS A 98 7.03 -5.25 -11.72
C CYS A 98 7.49 -4.46 -12.95
N GLU A 99 6.56 -4.08 -13.81
CA GLU A 99 6.84 -3.30 -15.03
C GLU A 99 7.03 -1.79 -14.71
N ASN A 100 6.51 -1.32 -13.56
CA ASN A 100 6.62 0.09 -13.12
C ASN A 100 7.80 0.41 -12.18
N VAL A 101 8.55 -0.57 -11.66
CA VAL A 101 9.68 -0.25 -10.74
C VAL A 101 10.83 0.42 -11.48
N GLN A 102 11.07 0.02 -12.73
CA GLN A 102 12.13 0.58 -13.56
C GLN A 102 11.74 1.88 -14.27
N SER A 103 10.46 2.26 -14.26
CA SER A 103 9.95 3.49 -14.87
C SER A 103 9.83 4.66 -13.88
N PHE A 104 10.31 4.51 -12.65
CA PHE A 104 10.32 5.62 -11.69
C PHE A 104 11.22 6.77 -12.14
N SER A 105 10.81 7.99 -11.79
CA SER A 105 11.54 9.22 -12.14
C SER A 105 12.94 9.23 -11.51
N ARG A 106 13.90 9.91 -12.16
CA ARG A 106 15.24 10.08 -11.58
C ARG A 106 15.20 10.76 -10.21
N VAL A 107 14.27 11.70 -10.03
CA VAL A 107 14.02 12.40 -8.76
C VAL A 107 13.64 11.44 -7.65
N PHE A 108 12.80 10.43 -7.93
CA PHE A 108 12.46 9.39 -6.94
C PHE A 108 13.70 8.65 -6.44
N TRP A 109 14.59 8.22 -7.34
CA TRP A 109 15.80 7.50 -6.94
C TRP A 109 16.76 8.35 -6.12
N ILE A 110 16.87 9.65 -6.43
CA ILE A 110 17.67 10.59 -5.62
C ILE A 110 17.06 10.73 -4.22
N ILE A 111 15.74 10.93 -4.11
CA ILE A 111 15.05 11.03 -2.82
C ILE A 111 15.20 9.72 -2.03
N ALA A 112 15.05 8.56 -2.68
CA ALA A 112 15.19 7.25 -2.05
C ALA A 112 16.62 7.05 -1.51
N LEU A 113 17.65 7.32 -2.32
CA LEU A 113 19.05 7.23 -1.88
C LEU A 113 19.35 8.21 -0.75
N LEU A 114 18.86 9.45 -0.85
CA LEU A 114 19.02 10.46 0.19
C LEU A 114 18.36 10.01 1.50
N HIS A 115 17.16 9.45 1.44
CA HIS A 115 16.42 8.95 2.60
C HIS A 115 17.14 7.79 3.27
N VAL A 116 17.54 6.77 2.51
CA VAL A 116 18.25 5.61 3.05
C VAL A 116 19.59 6.04 3.66
N ASN A 117 20.38 6.88 2.98
CA ASN A 117 21.66 7.33 3.52
C ASN A 117 21.47 8.14 4.81
N PHE A 118 20.49 9.04 4.83
CA PHE A 118 20.19 9.82 6.03
C PHE A 118 19.75 8.91 7.18
N SER A 119 18.74 8.06 6.97
CA SER A 119 18.24 7.10 7.96
C SER A 119 19.38 6.26 8.56
N ASN A 120 20.22 5.70 7.70
CA ASN A 120 21.38 4.92 8.11
C ASN A 120 22.36 5.68 9.00
N VAL A 121 22.73 6.90 8.63
CA VAL A 121 23.70 7.70 9.38
C VAL A 121 23.24 7.91 10.83
N PHE A 122 21.97 8.25 11.01
CA PHE A 122 21.39 8.45 12.34
C PHE A 122 21.19 7.14 13.10
N HIS A 123 20.72 6.09 12.42
CA HIS A 123 20.48 4.80 13.07
C HIS A 123 21.79 4.15 13.55
N LEU A 124 22.83 4.15 12.71
CA LEU A 124 24.15 3.64 13.08
C LEU A 124 24.77 4.47 14.22
N PHE A 125 24.64 5.79 14.15
CA PHE A 125 25.06 6.65 15.24
C PHE A 125 24.38 6.29 16.55
N GLN A 126 23.05 6.06 16.54
CA GLN A 126 22.35 5.70 17.76
C GLN A 126 22.92 4.42 18.39
N ASN A 127 23.17 3.40 17.57
CA ASN A 127 23.68 2.11 18.03
C ASN A 127 25.07 2.23 18.68
N VAL A 128 25.89 3.16 18.21
CA VAL A 128 27.27 3.35 18.70
C VAL A 128 27.42 4.46 19.74
N SER A 129 26.45 5.37 19.83
CA SER A 129 26.55 6.62 20.61
C SER A 129 26.93 6.43 22.08
N GLY A 130 26.33 5.44 22.76
CA GLY A 130 26.63 5.14 24.16
C GLY A 130 28.09 4.74 24.35
N SER A 131 28.58 3.80 23.53
CA SER A 131 29.96 3.32 23.59
C SER A 131 30.97 4.40 23.21
N TYR A 132 30.64 5.25 22.23
CA TYR A 132 31.46 6.41 21.88
C TYR A 132 31.60 7.39 23.05
N LEU A 133 30.50 7.69 23.75
CA LEU A 133 30.53 8.60 24.91
C LEU A 133 31.35 8.04 26.07
N ILE A 134 31.32 6.73 26.30
CA ILE A 134 32.16 6.07 27.30
C ILE A 134 33.64 6.22 26.91
N GLN A 135 33.99 5.90 25.66
CA GLN A 135 35.39 5.91 25.23
C GLN A 135 35.99 7.32 25.11
N ARG A 136 35.20 8.32 24.67
CA ARG A 136 35.70 9.66 24.36
C ARG A 136 35.62 10.65 25.52
N TYR A 137 34.61 10.50 26.39
CA TYR A 137 34.33 11.45 27.48
C TYR A 137 34.48 10.82 28.88
N ASP A 138 34.96 9.58 28.96
CA ASP A 138 35.11 8.81 30.22
C ASP A 138 33.83 8.76 31.06
N TYR A 139 32.68 8.71 30.39
CA TYR A 139 31.38 8.64 31.06
C TYR A 139 31.13 7.24 31.60
N SER A 140 30.46 7.17 32.77
CA SER A 140 29.92 5.91 33.26
C SER A 140 28.85 5.37 32.31
N VAL A 141 28.64 4.05 32.29
CA VAL A 141 27.63 3.39 31.44
C VAL A 141 26.24 4.02 31.62
N VAL A 142 25.87 4.36 32.86
CA VAL A 142 24.58 5.01 33.16
C VAL A 142 24.52 6.42 32.57
N LYS A 143 25.56 7.23 32.76
CA LYS A 143 25.59 8.61 32.25
C LYS A 143 25.60 8.63 30.72
N ALA A 144 26.36 7.74 30.09
CA ALA A 144 26.41 7.59 28.64
C ALA A 144 25.05 7.17 28.06
N GLY A 145 24.34 6.23 28.72
CA GLY A 145 22.99 5.82 28.32
C GLY A 145 21.96 6.96 28.42
N VAL A 146 21.98 7.74 29.50
CA VAL A 146 21.12 8.92 29.67
C VAL A 146 21.42 9.95 28.58
N MET A 147 22.70 10.25 28.36
CA MET A 147 23.15 11.23 27.36
C MET A 147 22.81 10.80 25.93
N SER A 148 22.94 9.51 25.61
CA SER A 148 22.51 8.93 24.33
C SER A 148 21.00 9.04 24.14
N SER A 149 20.21 8.87 25.20
CA SER A 149 18.74 9.00 25.12
C SER A 149 18.27 10.43 24.82
N VAL A 150 19.10 11.45 25.10
CA VAL A 150 18.80 12.85 24.76
C VAL A 150 18.62 13.04 23.26
N SER A 151 19.22 12.19 22.42
CA SER A 151 19.04 12.21 20.96
C SER A 151 17.57 11.99 20.52
N TYR A 152 16.69 11.50 21.39
CA TYR A 152 15.28 11.26 21.09
C TYR A 152 14.29 12.28 21.65
N VAL A 153 14.75 13.24 22.46
CA VAL A 153 13.86 14.16 23.19
C VAL A 153 12.96 14.98 22.25
N PHE A 154 13.50 15.48 21.15
CA PHE A 154 12.74 16.29 20.20
C PHE A 154 11.88 15.49 19.23
N VAL A 155 12.06 14.17 19.15
CA VAL A 155 11.26 13.31 18.27
C VAL A 155 9.78 13.30 18.70
N VAL A 156 9.48 13.49 19.98
CA VAL A 156 8.10 13.64 20.49
C VAL A 156 7.37 14.84 19.86
N PHE A 157 8.12 15.86 19.43
CA PHE A 157 7.57 17.05 18.77
C PHE A 157 7.47 16.91 17.24
N ALA A 158 7.91 15.78 16.66
CA ALA A 158 7.82 15.50 15.23
C ALA A 158 6.44 15.79 14.60
N PRO A 159 5.27 15.43 15.20
CA PRO A 159 3.98 15.76 14.59
C PRO A 159 3.71 17.26 14.52
N PHE A 160 4.10 18.03 15.55
CA PHE A 160 3.94 19.49 15.55
C PHE A 160 4.86 20.14 14.51
N ILE A 161 6.10 19.65 14.41
CA ILE A 161 7.07 20.13 13.44
C ILE A 161 6.61 19.79 12.02
N GLY A 162 6.07 18.59 11.79
CA GLY A 162 5.47 18.20 10.51
C GLY A 162 4.33 19.14 10.10
N LEU A 163 3.41 19.46 11.03
CA LEU A 163 2.34 20.42 10.79
C LEU A 163 2.87 21.82 10.45
N ALA A 164 3.90 22.28 11.17
CA ALA A 164 4.54 23.57 10.88
C ALA A 164 5.16 23.57 9.47
N ILE A 165 5.89 22.52 9.10
CA ILE A 165 6.55 22.41 7.79
C ILE A 165 5.53 22.40 6.65
N ASP A 166 4.39 21.75 6.85
CA ASP A 166 3.32 21.74 5.86
C ASP A 166 2.71 23.14 5.64
N GLN A 167 2.78 24.03 6.64
CA GLN A 167 2.30 25.42 6.54
C GLN A 167 3.35 26.37 5.92
N PHE A 168 4.60 26.27 6.36
CA PHE A 168 5.66 27.20 5.93
C PHE A 168 6.25 26.86 4.55
N GLY A 169 6.05 25.64 4.04
CA GLY A 169 6.65 25.21 2.78
C GLY A 169 8.18 25.09 2.87
N GLY A 170 8.86 25.03 1.73
CA GLY A 170 10.33 25.02 1.71
C GLY A 170 11.00 23.70 2.13
N ARG A 171 10.36 22.56 1.83
CA ARG A 171 10.85 21.20 2.17
C ARG A 171 12.32 20.97 1.80
N ILE A 172 12.76 21.47 0.64
CA ILE A 172 14.15 21.32 0.18
C ILE A 172 15.13 22.11 1.05
N LEU A 173 14.78 23.33 1.48
CA LEU A 173 15.66 24.12 2.35
C LEU A 173 15.88 23.41 3.69
N LEU A 174 14.84 22.77 4.22
CA LEU A 174 14.93 21.99 5.46
C LEU A 174 15.78 20.74 5.29
N ILE A 175 15.71 20.05 4.15
CA ILE A 175 16.57 18.91 3.85
C ILE A 175 18.06 19.33 3.83
N ILE A 176 18.37 20.47 3.20
CA ILE A 176 19.74 21.00 3.18
C ILE A 176 20.18 21.39 4.58
N LEU A 177 19.32 22.08 5.31
CA LEU A 177 19.60 22.49 6.69
C LEU A 177 19.89 21.27 7.56
N ALA A 178 19.12 20.20 7.45
CA ALA A 178 19.40 18.93 8.13
C ALA A 178 20.73 18.30 7.71
N ALA A 179 21.07 18.32 6.42
CA ALA A 179 22.33 17.78 5.93
C ALA A 179 23.54 18.60 6.40
N ILE A 180 23.43 19.92 6.46
CA ILE A 180 24.47 20.78 7.02
C ILE A 180 24.61 20.54 8.53
N LEU A 181 23.48 20.51 9.24
CA LEU A 181 23.46 20.25 10.69
C LEU A 181 24.03 18.88 11.03
N SER A 182 23.74 17.84 10.24
CA SER A 182 24.29 16.50 10.47
C SER A 182 25.81 16.50 10.34
N VAL A 183 26.37 17.13 9.30
CA VAL A 183 27.82 17.29 9.15
C VAL A 183 28.40 18.06 10.33
N LEU A 184 27.80 19.19 10.71
CA LEU A 184 28.26 20.01 11.85
C LEU A 184 28.29 19.22 13.16
N VAL A 185 27.26 18.41 13.42
CA VAL A 185 27.18 17.54 14.60
C VAL A 185 28.36 16.58 14.63
N TYR A 186 28.63 15.86 13.54
CA TYR A 186 29.74 14.89 13.52
C TYR A 186 31.09 15.60 13.62
N VAL A 187 31.25 16.75 12.97
CA VAL A 187 32.45 17.59 13.11
C VAL A 187 32.65 18.02 14.57
N PHE A 188 31.61 18.51 15.24
CA PHE A 188 31.68 18.90 16.65
C PHE A 188 32.01 17.71 17.55
N MET A 189 31.42 16.54 17.31
CA MET A 189 31.70 15.36 18.13
C MET A 189 33.11 14.79 17.93
N ILE A 190 33.69 14.90 16.74
CA ILE A 190 34.99 14.33 16.39
C ILE A 190 36.13 15.28 16.77
N PHE A 191 36.01 16.56 16.39
CA PHE A 191 37.12 17.52 16.44
C PHE A 191 37.04 18.48 17.62
N THR A 192 35.92 18.54 18.34
CA THR A 192 35.73 19.53 19.42
C THR A 192 35.43 18.87 20.75
N ASP A 193 35.97 19.43 21.83
CA ASP A 193 35.71 19.03 23.23
C ASP A 193 34.49 19.76 23.84
N ILE A 194 33.51 20.16 23.00
CA ILE A 194 32.27 20.77 23.50
C ILE A 194 31.44 19.72 24.26
N ASN A 195 30.65 20.16 25.23
CA ASN A 195 29.72 19.29 25.95
C ASN A 195 28.83 18.51 24.94
N PRO A 196 28.83 17.16 24.99
CA PRO A 196 28.12 16.32 24.02
C PRO A 196 26.61 16.55 23.99
N LEU A 197 26.06 17.22 25.02
CA LEU A 197 24.67 17.65 25.09
C LEU A 197 24.25 18.51 23.90
N VAL A 198 25.10 19.41 23.43
CA VAL A 198 24.78 20.25 22.28
C VAL A 198 24.60 19.39 21.03
N SER A 199 25.55 18.51 20.75
CA SER A 199 25.50 17.62 19.58
C SER A 199 24.30 16.66 19.64
N MET A 200 23.98 16.10 20.82
CA MET A 200 22.82 15.21 20.99
C MET A 200 21.49 15.92 20.74
N LEU A 201 21.34 17.16 21.21
CA LEU A 201 20.14 17.95 20.94
C LEU A 201 20.01 18.32 19.46
N LEU A 202 21.12 18.69 18.80
CA LEU A 202 21.12 18.98 17.36
C LEU A 202 20.72 17.75 16.54
N ILE A 203 21.24 16.57 16.89
CA ILE A 203 20.83 15.29 16.29
C ILE A 203 19.33 15.07 16.45
N SER A 204 18.82 15.29 17.66
CA SER A 204 17.41 15.09 17.97
C SER A 204 16.49 16.00 17.15
N VAL A 205 16.91 17.27 16.98
CA VAL A 205 16.24 18.21 16.09
C VAL A 205 16.23 17.67 14.66
N CYS A 206 17.38 17.25 14.11
CA CYS A 206 17.46 16.69 12.75
C CYS A 206 16.59 15.44 12.55
N LEU A 207 16.54 14.56 13.56
CA LEU A 207 15.77 13.31 13.53
C LEU A 207 14.26 13.54 13.57
N SER A 208 13.81 14.64 14.19
CA SER A 208 12.38 14.96 14.33
C SER A 208 11.68 15.32 13.01
N PHE A 209 12.39 15.99 12.09
CA PHE A 209 11.75 16.52 10.87
C PHE A 209 12.20 15.84 9.58
N THR A 210 13.47 15.44 9.46
CA THR A 210 13.99 14.95 8.18
C THR A 210 13.26 13.71 7.66
N PRO A 211 12.97 12.67 8.48
CA PRO A 211 12.21 11.50 8.02
C PRO A 211 10.82 11.91 7.53
N THR A 212 10.14 12.80 8.25
CA THR A 212 8.82 13.34 7.90
C THR A 212 8.83 14.02 6.53
N ILE A 213 9.82 14.90 6.29
CA ILE A 213 9.93 15.65 5.02
C ILE A 213 10.23 14.73 3.84
N LEU A 214 11.19 13.81 4.01
CA LEU A 214 11.60 12.90 2.94
C LEU A 214 10.47 11.94 2.58
N MET A 215 9.76 11.42 3.59
CA MET A 215 8.60 10.55 3.36
C MET A 215 7.46 11.30 2.66
N ALA A 216 7.24 12.57 2.99
CA ALA A 216 6.25 13.42 2.33
C ALA A 216 6.65 13.84 0.90
N ALA A 217 7.92 13.71 0.52
CA ALA A 217 8.42 14.01 -0.82
C ALA A 217 8.21 12.85 -1.81
N ILE A 218 8.15 11.61 -1.33
CA ILE A 218 8.00 10.41 -2.18
C ILE A 218 6.74 10.48 -3.04
N PRO A 219 5.52 10.75 -2.50
CA PRO A 219 4.30 10.77 -3.30
C PRO A 219 4.30 11.80 -4.44
N ASN A 220 5.11 12.86 -4.32
CA ASN A 220 5.24 13.88 -5.35
C ASN A 220 6.12 13.43 -6.54
N SER A 221 6.91 12.36 -6.38
CA SER A 221 7.88 11.87 -7.36
C SER A 221 7.43 10.63 -8.15
N VAL A 222 6.34 9.98 -7.71
CA VAL A 222 5.83 8.73 -8.28
C VAL A 222 4.33 8.77 -8.56
N SER A 223 3.84 7.92 -9.46
CA SER A 223 2.41 7.80 -9.72
C SER A 223 1.67 7.15 -8.55
N ARG A 224 0.43 7.59 -8.28
CA ARG A 224 -0.44 7.07 -7.20
C ARG A 224 -0.61 5.55 -7.20
N LYS A 225 -0.65 4.94 -8.39
CA LYS A 225 -0.83 3.50 -8.56
C LYS A 225 0.35 2.68 -7.99
N SER A 226 1.49 3.32 -7.76
CA SER A 226 2.76 2.68 -7.39
C SER A 226 3.29 3.09 -6.02
N PHE A 227 2.51 3.81 -5.19
CA PHE A 227 2.95 4.27 -3.86
C PHE A 227 3.40 3.11 -2.97
N GLY A 228 2.61 2.03 -2.88
CA GLY A 228 2.97 0.87 -2.05
C GLY A 228 4.29 0.23 -2.48
N THR A 229 4.54 0.15 -3.79
CA THR A 229 5.81 -0.38 -4.33
C THR A 229 6.98 0.57 -4.03
N ALA A 230 6.78 1.89 -4.17
CA ALA A 230 7.79 2.90 -3.90
C ALA A 230 8.24 2.91 -2.42
N PHE A 231 7.29 2.91 -1.48
CA PHE A 231 7.59 2.80 -0.05
C PHE A 231 8.24 1.46 0.29
N GLY A 232 7.78 0.36 -0.31
CA GLY A 232 8.38 -0.95 -0.10
C GLY A 232 9.84 -1.04 -0.55
N ILE A 233 10.20 -0.43 -1.68
CA ILE A 233 11.59 -0.36 -2.14
C ILE A 233 12.45 0.42 -1.16
N ILE A 234 11.97 1.58 -0.71
CA ILE A 234 12.70 2.42 0.24
C ILE A 234 12.95 1.66 1.54
N GLU A 235 11.93 1.03 2.12
CA GLU A 235 12.04 0.28 3.38
C GLU A 235 12.99 -0.91 3.27
N ILE A 236 12.90 -1.69 2.18
CA ILE A 236 13.82 -2.81 1.95
C ILE A 236 15.26 -2.31 1.81
N THR A 237 15.45 -1.21 1.08
CA THR A 237 16.78 -0.61 0.89
C THR A 237 17.32 -0.06 2.21
N ASP A 238 16.46 0.50 3.06
CA ASP A 238 16.82 0.97 4.40
C ASP A 238 17.24 -0.19 5.30
N ALA A 239 16.50 -1.29 5.30
CA ALA A 239 16.84 -2.48 6.06
C ALA A 239 18.18 -3.10 5.61
N ILE A 240 18.43 -3.14 4.29
CA ILE A 240 19.71 -3.57 3.73
C ILE A 240 20.81 -2.63 4.21
N GLY A 241 20.59 -1.32 4.07
CA GLY A 241 21.50 -0.29 4.53
C GLY A 241 21.87 -0.46 6.00
N ALA A 242 20.88 -0.66 6.87
CA ALA A 242 21.10 -0.81 8.30
C ALA A 242 21.87 -2.08 8.62
N THR A 243 21.58 -3.18 7.93
CA THR A 243 22.28 -4.46 8.10
C THR A 243 23.76 -4.34 7.73
N PHE A 244 24.06 -3.84 6.53
CA PHE A 244 25.44 -3.66 6.08
C PHE A 244 26.17 -2.58 6.89
N GLY A 245 25.48 -1.50 7.24
CA GLY A 245 26.03 -0.43 8.07
C GLY A 245 26.46 -0.93 9.44
N ASN A 246 25.61 -1.69 10.14
CA ASN A 246 25.95 -2.22 11.46
C ASN A 246 27.06 -3.27 11.38
N LEU A 247 27.08 -4.09 10.33
CA LEU A 247 28.17 -5.02 10.08
C LEU A 247 29.50 -4.29 9.89
N LEU A 248 29.50 -3.19 9.11
CA LEU A 248 30.68 -2.37 8.87
C LEU A 248 31.15 -1.67 10.16
N VAL A 249 30.22 -1.15 10.97
CA VAL A 249 30.54 -0.59 12.30
C VAL A 249 31.22 -1.65 13.17
N GLY A 250 30.68 -2.87 13.25
CA GLY A 250 31.28 -3.97 14.00
C GLY A 250 32.69 -4.28 13.54
N PHE A 251 32.89 -4.45 12.22
CA PHE A 251 34.20 -4.70 11.63
C PHE A 251 35.23 -3.59 11.94
N LEU A 252 34.83 -2.31 11.83
CA LEU A 252 35.70 -1.17 12.15
C LEU A 252 36.10 -1.14 13.63
N CYS A 253 35.16 -1.48 14.52
CA CYS A 253 35.40 -1.57 15.95
C CYS A 253 36.36 -2.70 16.30
N ASP A 254 36.20 -3.87 15.68
CA ASP A 254 37.04 -5.04 15.92
C ASP A 254 38.48 -4.81 15.45
N GLU A 255 38.67 -4.16 14.29
CA GLU A 255 40.00 -3.87 13.74
C GLU A 255 40.72 -2.72 14.46
N THR A 256 40.01 -1.63 14.77
CA THR A 256 40.67 -0.43 15.33
C THR A 256 40.64 -0.39 16.86
N GLY A 257 39.68 -1.07 17.51
CA GLY A 257 39.41 -0.94 18.94
C GLY A 257 38.90 0.46 19.36
N SER A 258 38.60 1.33 18.39
CA SER A 258 38.17 2.71 18.65
C SER A 258 36.95 3.11 17.84
N TYR A 259 35.99 3.72 18.52
CA TYR A 259 34.79 4.31 17.92
C TYR A 259 35.09 5.62 17.18
N HIS A 260 36.31 6.17 17.27
CA HIS A 260 36.70 7.36 16.52
C HIS A 260 36.66 7.12 15.01
N THR A 261 37.15 5.96 14.55
CA THR A 261 37.11 5.58 13.12
C THR A 261 35.68 5.42 12.62
N VAL A 262 34.80 4.87 13.45
CA VAL A 262 33.36 4.76 13.14
C VAL A 262 32.74 6.15 12.98
N MET A 263 33.09 7.10 13.85
CA MET A 263 32.60 8.48 13.73
C MET A 263 33.11 9.17 12.45
N LEU A 264 34.36 8.93 12.03
CA LEU A 264 34.88 9.43 10.75
C LEU A 264 34.12 8.83 9.55
N MET A 265 33.79 7.54 9.60
CA MET A 265 32.93 6.90 8.59
C MET A 265 31.54 7.54 8.55
N LEU A 266 30.92 7.79 9.70
CA LEU A 266 29.62 8.46 9.81
C LEU A 266 29.67 9.90 9.27
N LEU A 267 30.77 10.62 9.54
CA LEU A 267 31.01 11.93 8.95
C LEU A 267 31.10 11.86 7.42
N GLY A 268 31.82 10.87 6.87
CA GLY A 268 31.88 10.65 5.41
C GLY A 268 30.50 10.39 4.79
N MET A 269 29.69 9.58 5.45
CA MET A 269 28.30 9.33 5.05
C MET A 269 27.41 10.58 5.18
N ALA A 270 27.60 11.41 6.21
CA ALA A 270 26.91 12.68 6.36
C ALA A 270 27.29 13.69 5.26
N VAL A 271 28.55 13.73 4.86
CA VAL A 271 29.01 14.52 3.70
C VAL A 271 28.37 14.00 2.41
N LEU A 272 28.28 12.68 2.22
CA LEU A 272 27.56 12.10 1.09
C LEU A 272 26.08 12.50 1.05
N VAL A 273 25.41 12.52 2.21
CA VAL A 273 24.05 13.04 2.35
C VAL A 273 23.96 14.51 1.92
N LEU A 274 24.92 15.34 2.33
CA LEU A 274 24.97 16.74 1.92
C LEU A 274 25.15 16.88 0.39
N LEU A 275 26.03 16.09 -0.21
CA LEU A 275 26.21 16.07 -1.67
C LEU A 275 24.94 15.64 -2.40
N LEU A 276 24.26 14.60 -1.91
CA LEU A 276 22.98 14.14 -2.46
C LEU A 276 21.88 15.18 -2.30
N ALA A 277 21.83 15.90 -1.18
CA ALA A 277 20.90 16.99 -0.94
C ALA A 277 21.14 18.15 -1.92
N LEU A 278 22.40 18.53 -2.14
CA LEU A 278 22.76 19.54 -3.15
C LEU A 278 22.39 19.10 -4.57
N PHE A 279 22.64 17.83 -4.89
CA PHE A 279 22.27 17.26 -6.19
C PHE A 279 20.74 17.25 -6.39
N LEU A 280 19.97 16.98 -5.33
CA LEU A 280 18.51 17.03 -5.36
C LEU A 280 18.00 18.44 -5.68
N ILE A 281 18.61 19.51 -5.13
CA ILE A 281 18.26 20.90 -5.47
C ILE A 281 18.49 21.17 -6.95
N PHE A 282 19.64 20.71 -7.46
CA PHE A 282 20.02 20.94 -8.84
C PHE A 282 19.01 20.31 -9.80
N GLU A 283 18.59 19.07 -9.51
CA GLU A 283 17.58 18.36 -10.30
C GLU A 283 16.17 18.96 -10.13
N ASP A 284 15.77 19.35 -8.91
CA ASP A 284 14.48 20.01 -8.66
C ASP A 284 14.39 21.37 -9.36
N SER A 285 15.50 22.12 -9.41
CA SER A 285 15.56 23.39 -10.15
C SER A 285 15.43 23.19 -11.66
N ARG A 286 15.86 22.05 -12.21
CA ARG A 286 15.66 21.70 -13.63
C ARG A 286 14.24 21.26 -13.93
N ASN A 287 13.57 20.63 -12.98
CA ASN A 287 12.23 20.06 -13.15
C ASN A 287 11.09 20.98 -12.67
N GLY A 288 11.36 22.28 -12.45
CA GLY A 288 10.32 23.28 -12.20
C GLY A 288 9.92 23.47 -10.73
N ARG A 289 10.80 23.11 -9.78
CA ARG A 289 10.62 23.34 -8.32
C ARG A 289 9.38 22.66 -7.71
N VAL A 290 9.02 21.48 -8.21
CA VAL A 290 7.82 20.74 -7.79
C VAL A 290 7.86 20.39 -6.30
N LEU A 291 9.04 20.16 -5.73
CA LEU A 291 9.22 19.83 -4.31
C LEU A 291 9.29 21.07 -3.41
N SER A 292 9.54 22.25 -3.98
CA SER A 292 9.66 23.52 -3.24
C SER A 292 8.34 24.29 -3.13
N ALA A 293 7.31 23.94 -3.91
CA ALA A 293 6.03 24.65 -3.92
C ALA A 293 5.24 24.48 -2.60
N PRO A 294 4.51 25.51 -2.14
CA PRO A 294 3.69 25.43 -0.92
C PRO A 294 2.62 24.34 -1.00
N SER A 295 2.44 23.59 0.10
CA SER A 295 1.59 22.39 0.22
C SER A 295 0.13 22.58 -0.23
N GLY A 296 -0.36 23.83 -0.27
CA GLY A 296 -1.69 24.18 -0.78
C GLY A 296 -1.92 23.79 -2.26
N ARG A 297 -0.89 23.80 -3.11
CA ARG A 297 -1.02 23.44 -4.53
C ARG A 297 -1.02 21.92 -4.75
N SER A 298 -0.30 21.16 -3.91
CA SER A 298 -0.31 19.68 -3.95
C SER A 298 -1.66 19.09 -3.52
N ARG A 299 -2.40 19.71 -2.60
CA ARG A 299 -3.78 19.28 -2.27
C ARG A 299 -4.75 19.52 -3.43
N VAL A 300 -4.64 20.64 -4.13
CA VAL A 300 -5.49 20.94 -5.31
C VAL A 300 -5.22 19.94 -6.43
N GLN A 301 -3.95 19.68 -6.74
CA GLN A 301 -3.56 18.66 -7.72
C GLN A 301 -3.89 17.24 -7.26
N SER A 302 -4.13 17.04 -5.96
CA SER A 302 -4.58 15.77 -5.43
C SER A 302 -6.08 15.49 -5.61
N ASN A 303 -6.87 16.55 -5.80
CA ASN A 303 -8.31 16.50 -6.00
C ASN A 303 -8.71 16.62 -7.48
N GLU A 304 -7.83 17.15 -8.34
CA GLU A 304 -8.03 17.14 -9.81
C GLU A 304 -7.68 15.76 -10.40
N ASP A 305 -8.55 14.79 -10.19
CA ASP A 305 -8.57 13.56 -11.00
C ASP A 305 -9.27 13.91 -12.34
N PRO A 306 -8.71 13.58 -13.53
CA PRO A 306 -9.37 13.86 -14.81
C PRO A 306 -10.73 13.16 -14.97
N THR A 307 -11.04 12.23 -14.07
CA THR A 307 -12.25 11.42 -13.99
C THR A 307 -13.45 12.14 -13.37
N ASP A 308 -13.26 13.30 -12.74
CA ASP A 308 -14.33 14.13 -12.15
C ASP A 308 -14.58 15.43 -12.94
N ASN A 309 -14.07 15.51 -14.17
CA ASN A 309 -14.40 16.63 -15.05
C ASN A 309 -15.79 16.36 -15.70
N PRO A 310 -16.83 17.17 -15.44
CA PRO A 310 -18.16 16.95 -16.00
C PRO A 310 -18.15 16.87 -17.54
N ALA A 311 -17.18 17.52 -18.20
CA ALA A 311 -16.98 17.44 -19.65
C ALA A 311 -16.56 16.05 -20.16
N VAL A 312 -15.83 15.26 -19.36
CA VAL A 312 -15.39 13.90 -19.73
C VAL A 312 -16.50 12.88 -19.48
N LEU A 313 -17.35 13.11 -18.46
CA LEU A 313 -18.56 12.31 -18.21
C LEU A 313 -19.61 12.55 -19.31
N GLU A 314 -19.82 13.79 -19.76
CA GLU A 314 -20.69 14.09 -20.90
C GLU A 314 -20.17 13.48 -22.21
N ALA A 315 -18.86 13.53 -22.47
CA ALA A 315 -18.27 12.86 -23.64
C ALA A 315 -18.41 11.33 -23.61
N ARG A 316 -18.53 10.72 -22.42
CA ARG A 316 -18.65 9.26 -22.24
C ARG A 316 -20.11 8.77 -22.26
N TYR A 317 -21.06 9.65 -21.93
CA TYR A 317 -22.50 9.35 -22.01
C TYR A 317 -23.13 9.82 -23.33
N GLY A 318 -22.62 10.87 -23.97
CA GLY A 318 -23.10 11.37 -25.26
C GLY A 318 -22.77 10.48 -26.46
N SER A 319 -21.86 9.50 -26.32
CA SER A 319 -21.45 8.62 -27.41
C SER A 319 -22.25 7.30 -27.52
N THR A 320 -23.34 7.14 -26.75
CA THR A 320 -24.13 5.88 -26.75
C THR A 320 -25.55 6.06 -27.32
N GLU A 321 -25.95 7.25 -27.76
CA GLU A 321 -27.25 7.49 -28.42
C GLU A 321 -27.09 7.79 -29.91
N GLU A 322 -26.58 6.84 -30.68
CA GLU A 322 -26.82 6.84 -32.12
C GLU A 322 -26.91 5.39 -32.61
N THR A 323 -28.16 4.87 -32.67
CA THR A 323 -28.73 4.12 -33.79
C THR A 323 -29.94 3.27 -33.34
N VAL A 324 -31.16 3.78 -33.55
CA VAL A 324 -32.31 2.99 -34.02
C VAL A 324 -33.23 3.93 -34.81
N PRO A 325 -33.56 3.65 -36.09
CA PRO A 325 -34.52 4.46 -36.85
C PRO A 325 -35.93 3.88 -36.68
N VAL A 326 -36.90 4.71 -36.28
CA VAL A 326 -38.33 4.40 -36.48
C VAL A 326 -39.05 5.65 -36.99
N ALA A 327 -39.84 5.42 -38.02
CA ALA A 327 -40.49 6.37 -38.89
C ALA A 327 -41.61 7.18 -38.22
N ALA A 328 -41.97 8.24 -38.94
CA ALA A 328 -42.98 9.25 -38.69
C ALA A 328 -44.36 8.73 -38.25
N GLU A 329 -45.05 9.49 -37.38
CA GLU A 329 -46.35 10.11 -37.72
C GLU A 329 -46.73 11.22 -36.71
N SER A 330 -47.37 12.26 -37.23
CA SER A 330 -47.79 13.50 -36.57
C SER A 330 -49.12 13.39 -35.80
N SER A 331 -49.27 14.12 -34.68
CA SER A 331 -50.30 15.18 -34.52
C SER A 331 -50.52 15.66 -33.07
N SER A 332 -50.63 17.00 -32.95
CA SER A 332 -51.45 17.79 -32.00
C SER A 332 -51.46 17.53 -30.47
N ARG A 333 -50.71 18.38 -29.74
CA ARG A 333 -51.10 19.33 -28.64
C ARG A 333 -52.48 19.20 -27.92
N PRO A 334 -52.71 19.87 -26.75
CA PRO A 334 -51.81 20.39 -25.69
C PRO A 334 -52.40 20.27 -24.23
N THR A 335 -51.88 21.10 -23.30
CA THR A 335 -52.45 21.61 -22.01
C THR A 335 -52.30 20.72 -20.75
N SER A 336 -51.95 21.20 -19.54
CA SER A 336 -51.98 22.55 -18.95
C SER A 336 -51.21 22.63 -17.60
N TYR A 337 -50.46 23.74 -17.43
CA TYR A 337 -50.18 24.62 -16.27
C TYR A 337 -49.84 24.08 -14.86
N THR A 338 -48.71 24.48 -14.24
CA THR A 338 -48.37 25.72 -13.49
C THR A 338 -48.95 25.81 -12.06
N LYS A 339 -48.08 26.22 -11.11
CA LYS A 339 -48.28 27.31 -10.11
C LYS A 339 -48.34 26.94 -8.59
N LEU A 340 -47.29 27.40 -7.90
CA LEU A 340 -47.20 28.12 -6.60
C LEU A 340 -47.90 27.65 -5.30
N MET A 341 -47.10 27.79 -4.24
CA MET A 341 -47.34 28.02 -2.79
C MET A 341 -48.76 28.38 -2.30
N VAL A 342 -49.00 27.98 -1.04
CA VAL A 342 -49.88 28.50 0.06
C VAL A 342 -50.50 27.26 0.75
N GLY A 343 -50.63 27.06 2.06
CA GLY A 343 -50.42 27.80 3.31
C GLY A 343 -50.85 26.87 4.46
N TRP A 344 -50.47 27.18 5.70
CA TRP A 344 -50.93 26.49 6.93
C TRP A 344 -52.42 26.77 7.23
N PRO A 345 -53.08 25.93 8.07
CA PRO A 345 -53.49 26.43 9.39
C PRO A 345 -53.48 25.39 10.54
N ASP A 346 -53.68 25.93 11.75
CA ASP A 346 -53.41 25.46 13.09
C ASP A 346 -54.39 24.44 13.74
N ASP A 347 -53.96 24.02 14.95
CA ASP A 347 -54.75 23.85 16.18
C ASP A 347 -55.31 22.47 16.61
N SER A 348 -54.62 21.90 17.62
CA SER A 348 -55.11 21.73 19.01
C SER A 348 -55.53 20.34 19.55
N VAL A 349 -55.12 20.15 20.83
CA VAL A 349 -55.75 19.39 21.95
C VAL A 349 -55.16 18.01 22.37
N GLU A 350 -54.47 18.08 23.53
CA GLU A 350 -54.40 17.18 24.71
C GLU A 350 -54.07 15.65 24.59
N SER A 351 -53.38 14.96 25.51
CA SER A 351 -53.02 15.23 26.91
C SER A 351 -51.99 14.22 27.49
N LYS A 352 -51.34 14.65 28.58
CA LYS A 352 -50.82 13.90 29.76
C LYS A 352 -49.37 13.34 29.83
N SER A 353 -48.60 14.09 30.62
CA SER A 353 -47.33 13.96 31.38
C SER A 353 -47.29 12.85 32.47
N PRO A 354 -46.26 12.72 33.39
CA PRO A 354 -45.01 13.48 33.63
C PRO A 354 -43.72 12.61 33.86
N GLY A 355 -42.58 13.29 34.15
CA GLY A 355 -41.18 12.78 34.23
C GLY A 355 -40.79 11.92 35.47
N PRO A 356 -39.56 11.99 36.07
CA PRO A 356 -38.49 13.00 35.95
C PRO A 356 -37.03 12.47 35.80
N ARG A 357 -36.12 13.46 35.65
CA ARG A 357 -34.64 13.46 35.73
C ARG A 357 -34.04 12.75 36.95
N TRP A 358 -32.83 12.19 36.78
CA TRP A 358 -31.61 12.31 37.64
C TRP A 358 -30.41 11.93 36.73
N GLY A 359 -29.21 12.52 36.71
CA GLY A 359 -28.49 13.30 37.71
C GLY A 359 -27.30 12.51 38.28
N THR A 360 -26.12 12.67 37.66
CA THR A 360 -24.76 12.55 38.23
C THR A 360 -24.27 11.26 38.93
N GLY A 361 -23.11 10.75 38.46
CA GLY A 361 -21.95 10.55 39.35
C GLY A 361 -21.49 9.12 39.72
N ARG A 362 -20.21 8.86 39.39
CA ARG A 362 -19.18 8.13 40.18
C ARG A 362 -19.15 6.58 40.24
N THR A 363 -18.05 6.05 39.66
CA THR A 363 -17.06 5.08 40.21
C THR A 363 -17.42 3.62 40.50
N PHE A 364 -16.33 2.82 40.56
CA PHE A 364 -16.14 1.38 40.77
C PHE A 364 -16.13 0.55 39.48
N ARG A 365 -15.10 -0.25 39.18
CA ARG A 365 -14.09 -0.88 40.04
C ARG A 365 -12.85 -1.25 39.22
#